data_AF-A0A6C0LNP7-F1
#
_entry.id   AF-A0A6C0LNP7-F1
#
_cell.length_a   1.000
_cell.length_b   1.000
_cell.length_c   1.000
_cell.angle_alpha   90.00
_cell.angle_beta   90.00
_cell.angle_gamma   90.00
#
_symmetry.space_group_name_H-M   'P 1'
#
loop_
_entity.id
_entity.type
_entity.pdbx_description
1 polymer ?
#
loop_
_entity_poly.entity_id
_entity_poly.type
_entity_poly.pdbx_seq_one_letter_code
_entity_poly.pdbx_strand_id
1 'polypeptide(L)'
;MNAAASAYYYLYQLGKFALVIAHHLLADYITARYNTNDKTTTRDINWENISDRTKAVMKQYYAVCQILAINALILTDNEPYGSGTVESAFLIMFPIQLSTFLMTLVRKSIISNISWHIFYGLSLVSPFFIILNTINNRKNELEVAKVYLPILYIVFRLQYGMNKYYLMSHVFILNTYIHYRKALPLL
;
A
#
# COMPACT_ATOMS: atom_id res chain seq x y z
N MET A 1 -4.25 -28.84 7.62
CA MET A 1 -4.97 -27.72 8.28
C MET A 1 -6.43 -28.14 8.41
N ASN A 2 -7.07 -28.03 9.58
CA ASN A 2 -8.49 -28.41 9.72
C ASN A 2 -9.36 -27.63 8.71
N ALA A 3 -10.36 -28.30 8.10
CA ALA A 3 -11.22 -27.69 7.08
C ALA A 3 -11.89 -26.38 7.56
N ALA A 4 -12.27 -26.31 8.84
CA ALA A 4 -12.78 -25.10 9.47
C ALA A 4 -11.74 -23.96 9.50
N ALA A 5 -10.49 -24.24 9.88
CA ALA A 5 -9.41 -23.25 9.90
C ALA A 5 -9.09 -22.69 8.50
N SER A 6 -9.26 -23.52 7.46
CA SER A 6 -9.15 -23.11 6.06
C SER A 6 -10.26 -22.13 5.66
N ALA A 7 -11.51 -22.43 6.00
CA ALA A 7 -12.65 -21.54 5.70
C ALA A 7 -12.52 -20.16 6.37
N TYR A 8 -12.10 -20.12 7.64
CA TYR A 8 -11.89 -18.85 8.35
C TYR A 8 -10.77 -18.00 7.73
N TYR A 9 -9.68 -18.62 7.27
CA TYR A 9 -8.59 -17.93 6.59
C TYR A 9 -9.09 -17.23 5.31
N TYR A 10 -9.81 -17.94 4.43
CA TYR A 10 -10.30 -17.34 3.17
C TYR A 10 -11.35 -16.25 3.41
N LEU A 11 -12.26 -16.45 4.38
CA LEU A 11 -13.23 -15.44 4.75
C LEU A 11 -12.55 -14.16 5.25
N TYR A 12 -11.51 -14.31 6.07
CA TYR A 12 -10.71 -13.17 6.55
C TYR A 12 -10.01 -12.43 5.39
N GLN A 13 -9.36 -13.16 4.49
CA GLN A 13 -8.68 -12.55 3.33
C GLN A 13 -9.67 -11.82 2.41
N LEU A 14 -10.86 -12.39 2.20
CA LEU A 14 -11.95 -11.75 1.46
C LEU A 14 -12.42 -10.47 2.16
N GLY A 15 -12.64 -10.51 3.47
CA GLY A 15 -13.04 -9.34 4.27
C GLY A 15 -12.00 -8.22 4.21
N LYS A 16 -10.71 -8.56 4.34
CA LYS A 16 -9.60 -7.62 4.20
C LYS A 16 -9.58 -6.97 2.82
N PHE A 17 -9.70 -7.77 1.75
CA PHE A 17 -9.74 -7.27 0.38
C PHE A 17 -10.95 -6.35 0.15
N ALA A 18 -12.14 -6.78 0.57
CA ALA A 18 -13.37 -5.98 0.47
C ALA A 18 -13.23 -4.63 1.17
N LEU A 19 -12.62 -4.60 2.37
CA LEU A 19 -12.38 -3.38 3.13
C LEU A 19 -11.42 -2.44 2.39
N VAL A 20 -10.32 -2.96 1.84
CA VAL A 20 -9.35 -2.16 1.05
C VAL A 20 -10.03 -1.54 -0.18
N ILE A 21 -10.82 -2.34 -0.93
CA ILE A 21 -11.54 -1.87 -2.11
C ILE A 21 -12.59 -0.82 -1.74
N ALA A 22 -13.39 -1.07 -0.69
CA ALA A 22 -14.41 -0.14 -0.22
C ALA A 22 -13.82 1.22 0.14
N HIS A 23 -12.69 1.25 0.86
CA HIS A 23 -12.01 2.51 1.20
C HIS A 23 -11.52 3.26 -0.05
N HIS A 24 -10.99 2.55 -1.04
CA HIS A 24 -10.55 3.18 -2.29
C HIS A 24 -11.71 3.69 -3.14
N LEU A 25 -12.84 2.98 -3.18
CA LEU A 25 -14.06 3.42 -3.84
C LEU A 25 -14.64 4.67 -3.15
N LEU A 26 -14.67 4.66 -1.81
CA LEU A 26 -15.14 5.80 -1.04
C LEU A 26 -14.23 7.02 -1.25
N ALA A 27 -12.91 6.84 -1.25
CA ALA A 27 -11.96 7.91 -1.54
C ALA A 27 -12.17 8.50 -2.95
N ASP A 28 -12.36 7.65 -3.96
CA ASP A 28 -12.62 8.10 -5.33
C ASP A 28 -13.97 8.80 -5.45
N TYR A 29 -15.01 8.30 -4.77
CA TYR A 29 -16.34 8.93 -4.73
C TYR A 29 -16.28 10.32 -4.09
N ILE A 30 -15.62 10.45 -2.93
CA ILE A 30 -15.41 11.73 -2.26
C ILE A 30 -14.63 12.68 -3.18
N THR A 31 -13.57 12.19 -3.83
CA THR A 31 -12.79 12.99 -4.78
C THR A 31 -13.67 13.46 -5.94
N ALA A 32 -14.45 12.59 -6.57
CA ALA A 32 -15.33 12.96 -7.67
C ALA A 32 -16.42 13.97 -7.25
N ARG A 33 -16.93 13.85 -6.01
CA ARG A 33 -18.02 14.71 -5.51
C ARG A 33 -17.55 16.08 -5.04
N TYR A 34 -16.37 16.16 -4.44
CA TYR A 34 -15.89 17.34 -3.71
C TYR A 34 -14.60 17.94 -4.27
N ASN A 35 -14.04 17.43 -5.38
CA ASN A 35 -12.87 18.04 -6.01
C ASN A 35 -13.24 19.40 -6.62
N THR A 36 -13.15 20.45 -5.80
CA THR A 36 -13.17 21.84 -6.22
C THR A 36 -11.74 22.30 -6.48
N ASN A 37 -11.34 22.37 -7.76
CA ASN A 37 -10.10 22.99 -8.27
C ASN A 37 -8.79 22.16 -8.22
N ASP A 38 -8.82 20.83 -8.36
CA ASP A 38 -7.61 19.96 -8.39
C ASP A 38 -6.71 20.04 -7.14
N LYS A 39 -7.26 20.60 -6.06
CA LYS A 39 -6.61 20.78 -4.76
C LYS A 39 -6.68 19.47 -3.97
N THR A 40 -5.53 18.87 -3.67
CA THR A 40 -5.46 17.71 -2.78
C THR A 40 -4.48 17.99 -1.64
N THR A 41 -4.75 17.49 -0.44
CA THR A 41 -4.02 17.81 0.81
C THR A 41 -2.50 17.64 0.73
N THR A 42 -2.01 16.71 -0.10
CA THR A 42 -0.57 16.48 -0.36
C THR A 42 -0.03 17.23 -1.59
N ARG A 43 -0.89 17.70 -2.50
CA ARG A 43 -0.52 18.55 -3.64
C ARG A 43 -0.48 20.04 -3.28
N ASP A 44 -1.16 20.43 -2.21
CA ASP A 44 -1.35 21.82 -1.80
C ASP A 44 -0.31 22.35 -0.81
N ILE A 45 0.52 21.47 -0.22
CA ILE A 45 1.70 21.97 0.51
C ILE A 45 2.61 22.61 -0.53
N ASN A 46 2.86 23.91 -0.36
CA ASN A 46 3.48 24.73 -1.37
C ASN A 46 4.90 24.22 -1.66
N TRP A 47 5.09 23.69 -2.86
CA TRP A 47 6.39 23.24 -3.38
C TRP A 47 7.21 24.47 -3.81
N GLU A 48 7.50 25.35 -2.86
CA GLU A 48 8.21 26.61 -3.10
C GLU A 48 9.59 26.31 -3.70
N ASN A 49 9.90 26.97 -4.82
CA ASN A 49 11.20 26.91 -5.50
C ASN A 49 11.65 25.51 -5.95
N ILE A 50 10.73 24.54 -6.11
CA ILE A 50 11.05 23.20 -6.61
C ILE A 50 10.67 23.09 -8.09
N SER A 51 11.58 22.55 -8.91
CA SER A 51 11.35 22.35 -10.33
C SER A 51 10.20 21.38 -10.60
N ASP A 52 9.46 21.56 -11.70
CA ASP A 52 8.35 20.67 -12.04
C ASP A 52 8.79 19.23 -12.32
N ARG A 53 10.03 19.05 -12.81
CA ARG A 53 10.63 17.72 -12.96
C ARG A 53 10.79 17.03 -11.60
N THR A 54 11.27 17.74 -10.58
CA THR A 54 11.38 17.20 -9.23
C THR A 54 10.01 16.85 -8.67
N LYS A 55 9.00 17.70 -8.87
CA LYS A 55 7.61 17.41 -8.46
C LYS A 55 7.08 16.14 -9.13
N ALA A 56 7.34 15.96 -10.44
CA ALA A 56 6.90 14.76 -11.16
C ALA A 56 7.55 13.49 -10.60
N VAL A 57 8.87 13.52 -10.35
CA VAL A 57 9.60 12.40 -9.75
C VAL A 57 9.08 12.09 -8.35
N MET A 58 8.87 13.11 -7.51
CA MET A 58 8.32 12.92 -6.16
C MET A 58 6.90 12.34 -6.17
N LYS A 59 6.04 12.79 -7.08
CA LYS A 59 4.70 12.22 -7.25
C LYS A 59 4.76 10.76 -7.67
N GLN A 60 5.68 10.41 -8.57
CA GLN A 60 5.89 9.02 -8.98
C GLN A 60 6.39 8.16 -7.81
N TYR A 61 7.36 8.66 -7.03
CA TYR A 61 7.82 8.00 -5.81
C TYR A 61 6.68 7.75 -4.82
N TYR A 62 5.85 8.76 -4.54
CA TYR A 62 4.68 8.62 -3.66
C TYR A 62 3.69 7.56 -4.19
N ALA A 63 3.44 7.54 -5.50
CA ALA A 63 2.57 6.55 -6.11
C ALA A 63 3.14 5.13 -5.96
N VAL A 64 4.45 4.94 -6.13
CA VAL A 64 5.12 3.66 -5.90
C VAL A 64 4.95 3.21 -4.44
N CYS A 65 5.25 4.07 -3.46
CA CYS A 65 5.09 3.76 -2.04
C CYS A 65 3.64 3.39 -1.69
N GLN A 66 2.66 4.11 -2.23
CA GLN A 66 1.24 3.82 -2.01
C GLN A 66 0.84 2.46 -2.60
N ILE A 67 1.30 2.13 -3.82
CA ILE A 67 1.03 0.83 -4.43
C ILE A 67 1.68 -0.29 -3.60
N LEU A 68 2.92 -0.11 -3.15
CA LEU A 68 3.59 -1.09 -2.28
C LEU A 68 2.84 -1.29 -0.96
N ALA A 69 2.38 -0.21 -0.32
CA ALA A 69 1.60 -0.29 0.91
C ALA A 69 0.27 -1.06 0.71
N ILE A 70 -0.47 -0.75 -0.36
CA ILE A 70 -1.72 -1.46 -0.69
C ILE A 70 -1.46 -2.94 -0.89
N ASN A 71 -0.43 -3.28 -1.68
CA ASN A 71 -0.10 -4.67 -1.95
C ASN A 71 0.38 -5.39 -0.69
N ALA A 72 1.18 -4.76 0.17
CA ALA A 72 1.57 -5.32 1.46
C ALA A 72 0.34 -5.64 2.33
N LEU A 73 -0.65 -4.74 2.41
CA LEU A 73 -1.89 -5.04 3.13
C LEU A 73 -2.67 -6.21 2.53
N ILE A 74 -2.76 -6.30 1.20
CA ILE A 74 -3.48 -7.39 0.52
C ILE A 74 -2.74 -8.73 0.68
N LEU A 75 -1.42 -8.72 0.55
CA LEU A 75 -0.59 -9.92 0.40
C LEU A 75 -0.03 -10.45 1.73
N THR A 76 0.04 -9.64 2.78
CA THR A 76 0.49 -10.14 4.08
C THR A 76 -0.55 -11.10 4.64
N ASP A 77 -0.08 -12.28 5.02
CA ASP A 77 -0.88 -13.28 5.71
C ASP A 77 -0.92 -12.98 7.21
N ASN A 78 -2.01 -13.38 7.85
CA ASN A 78 -2.00 -13.53 9.29
C ASN A 78 -1.46 -14.90 9.65
N GLU A 79 -0.42 -14.90 10.47
CA GLU A 79 -0.06 -16.07 11.25
C GLU A 79 -1.24 -16.51 12.14
N PRO A 80 -1.24 -17.74 12.69
CA PRO A 80 -2.31 -18.22 13.58
C PRO A 80 -2.62 -17.28 14.76
N TYR A 81 -1.66 -16.44 15.15
CA TYR A 81 -1.78 -15.44 16.22
C TYR A 81 -2.19 -14.03 15.74
N GLY A 82 -2.43 -13.84 14.44
CA GLY A 82 -2.95 -12.58 13.87
C GLY A 82 -1.96 -11.42 13.79
N SER A 83 -0.67 -11.64 14.06
CA SER A 83 0.36 -10.60 14.18
C SER A 83 0.77 -9.98 12.84
N GLY A 84 1.01 -10.80 11.80
CA GLY A 84 1.64 -10.34 10.55
C GLY A 84 0.93 -9.18 9.82
N THR A 85 -0.39 -9.28 9.61
CA THR A 85 -1.15 -8.19 8.93
C THR A 85 -1.22 -6.96 9.80
N VAL A 86 -1.38 -7.13 11.12
CA VAL A 86 -1.46 -6.02 12.08
C VAL A 86 -0.13 -5.25 12.11
N GLU A 87 1.00 -5.95 12.21
CA GLU A 87 2.33 -5.34 12.17
C GLU A 87 2.59 -4.62 10.85
N SER A 88 2.21 -5.22 9.72
CA SER A 88 2.32 -4.58 8.40
C SER A 88 1.47 -3.31 8.32
N ALA A 89 0.24 -3.35 8.85
CA ALA A 89 -0.65 -2.20 8.89
C ALA A 89 -0.07 -1.07 9.78
N PHE A 90 0.48 -1.39 10.95
CA PHE A 90 1.16 -0.42 11.81
C PHE A 90 2.34 0.26 11.09
N LEU A 91 3.17 -0.52 10.41
CA LEU A 91 4.32 0.01 9.68
C LEU A 91 3.90 0.94 8.51
N ILE A 92 2.76 0.65 7.87
CA ILE A 92 2.16 1.48 6.81
C ILE A 92 1.45 2.72 7.39
N MET A 93 0.94 2.66 8.62
CA MET A 93 0.32 3.81 9.28
C MET A 93 1.34 4.82 9.78
N PHE A 94 2.58 4.42 10.05
CA PHE A 94 3.63 5.33 10.53
C PHE A 94 3.82 6.58 9.66
N PRO A 95 3.98 6.50 8.33
CA PRO A 95 4.05 7.68 7.46
C PRO A 95 2.83 8.60 7.54
N ILE A 96 1.63 8.02 7.71
CA ILE A 96 0.37 8.77 7.78
C ILE A 96 0.33 9.58 9.09
N GLN A 97 0.66 8.95 10.21
CA GLN A 97 0.70 9.60 11.52
C GLN A 97 1.82 10.65 11.60
N LEU A 98 2.99 10.33 11.03
CA LEU A 98 4.09 11.29 10.97
C LEU A 98 3.70 12.50 10.11
N SER A 99 3.05 12.29 8.97
CA SER A 99 2.59 13.34 8.07
C SER A 99 1.65 14.34 8.76
N THR A 100 0.69 13.86 9.56
CA THR A 100 -0.24 14.74 10.30
C THR A 100 0.46 15.54 11.39
N PHE A 101 1.39 14.91 12.12
CA PHE A 101 2.24 15.60 13.09
C PHE A 101 3.09 16.70 12.42
N LEU A 102 3.80 16.36 11.34
CA LEU A 102 4.63 17.30 10.59
C LEU A 102 3.80 18.46 10.04
N MET A 103 2.58 18.20 9.56
CA MET A 103 1.69 19.26 9.06
C MET A 103 1.30 20.24 10.18
N THR A 104 1.19 19.76 11.42
CA THR A 104 0.96 20.61 12.59
C THR A 104 2.16 21.51 12.87
N LEU A 105 3.39 20.99 12.71
CA LEU A 105 4.62 21.79 12.87
C LEU A 105 4.74 22.86 11.78
N VAL A 106 4.38 22.55 10.54
CA VAL A 106 4.33 23.52 9.43
C VAL A 106 3.35 24.65 9.74
N ARG A 107 2.13 24.33 10.21
CA ARG A 107 1.10 25.33 10.56
C ARG A 107 1.50 26.21 11.75
N LYS A 108 2.35 25.70 12.64
CA LYS A 108 2.93 26.45 13.75
C LYS A 108 4.21 27.20 13.35
N SER A 109 4.58 27.19 12.07
CA SER A 109 5.80 27.80 11.54
C SER A 109 7.09 27.32 12.21
N ILE A 110 7.08 26.09 12.75
CA ILE A 110 8.25 25.47 13.40
C ILE A 110 9.20 24.88 12.35
N ILE A 111 8.64 24.30 11.28
CA ILE A 111 9.40 23.72 10.17
C ILE A 111 8.89 24.27 8.84
N SER A 112 9.74 24.23 7.81
CA SER A 112 9.37 24.63 6.45
C SER A 112 8.56 23.54 5.72
N ASN A 113 7.88 23.93 4.63
CA ASN A 113 7.22 22.99 3.71
C ASN A 113 8.20 21.97 3.11
N ILE A 114 9.43 22.40 2.82
CA ILE A 114 10.47 21.52 2.27
C ILE A 114 10.87 20.46 3.32
N SER A 115 11.05 20.88 4.57
CA SER A 115 11.35 19.96 5.68
C SER A 115 10.25 18.91 5.83
N TRP A 116 8.99 19.31 5.70
CA TRP A 116 7.86 18.38 5.70
C TRP A 116 7.99 17.32 4.59
N HIS A 117 8.26 17.74 3.35
CA HIS A 117 8.41 16.82 2.22
C HIS A 117 9.58 15.84 2.39
N ILE A 118 10.69 16.29 3.00
CA ILE A 118 11.85 15.45 3.29
C ILE A 118 11.48 14.39 4.33
N PHE A 119 10.98 14.78 5.50
CA PHE A 119 10.65 13.82 6.56
C PHE A 119 9.52 12.87 6.17
N TYR A 120 8.50 13.37 5.46
CA TYR A 120 7.43 12.53 4.93
C TYR A 120 7.93 11.59 3.81
N GLY A 121 8.77 12.10 2.90
CA GLY A 121 9.37 11.29 1.84
C GLY A 121 10.22 10.16 2.40
N LEU A 122 10.98 10.42 3.47
CA LEU A 122 11.78 9.41 4.17
C LEU A 122 10.91 8.38 4.89
N SER A 123 9.82 8.78 5.53
CA SER A 123 8.95 7.82 6.22
C SER A 123 8.27 6.85 5.26
N LEU A 124 7.95 7.29 4.03
CA LEU A 124 7.40 6.46 2.97
C LEU A 124 8.31 5.31 2.49
N VAL A 125 9.53 5.19 3.01
CA VAL A 125 10.37 3.99 2.83
C VAL A 125 9.80 2.79 3.59
N SER A 126 8.90 2.99 4.56
CA SER A 126 8.37 1.92 5.41
C SER A 126 7.82 0.67 4.67
N PRO A 127 7.07 0.79 3.55
CA PRO A 127 6.57 -0.39 2.82
C PRO A 127 7.70 -1.20 2.17
N PHE A 128 8.87 -0.60 1.90
CA PHE A 128 10.01 -1.33 1.35
C PHE A 128 10.60 -2.30 2.37
N PHE A 129 10.56 -1.99 3.67
CA PHE A 129 11.04 -2.93 4.69
C PHE A 129 10.22 -4.21 4.73
N ILE A 130 8.90 -4.13 4.45
CA ILE A 130 8.04 -5.31 4.32
C ILE A 130 8.51 -6.18 3.16
N ILE A 131 8.72 -5.56 1.99
CA ILE A 131 9.19 -6.27 0.79
C ILE A 131 10.59 -6.85 0.98
N LEU A 132 11.51 -6.13 1.63
CA LEU A 132 12.85 -6.62 1.95
C LEU A 132 12.81 -7.83 2.89
N ASN A 133 11.93 -7.80 3.90
CA ASN A 133 11.74 -8.94 4.79
C ASN A 133 11.18 -10.16 4.02
N THR A 134 10.21 -9.95 3.13
CA THR A 134 9.71 -11.00 2.23
C THR A 134 10.82 -11.56 1.33
N ILE A 135 11.67 -10.68 0.78
CA ILE A 135 12.83 -11.05 -0.06
C ILE A 135 13.82 -11.94 0.69
N ASN A 136 14.14 -11.61 1.93
CA ASN A 136 15.07 -12.39 2.76
C ASN A 136 14.47 -13.74 3.17
N ASN A 137 13.15 -13.82 3.29
CA ASN A 137 12.41 -15.02 3.64
C ASN A 137 11.86 -15.80 2.42
N ARG A 138 12.48 -15.64 1.23
CA ARG A 138 12.10 -16.35 -0.01
C ARG A 138 12.38 -17.86 0.08
N LYS A 139 11.57 -18.55 0.87
CA LYS A 139 11.63 -19.99 1.07
C LYS A 139 10.72 -20.74 0.09
N ASN A 140 9.60 -20.13 -0.28
CA ASN A 140 8.53 -20.74 -1.06
C ASN A 140 8.03 -19.83 -2.20
N GLU A 141 7.45 -20.43 -3.24
CA GLU A 141 6.88 -19.68 -4.39
C GLU A 141 5.83 -18.63 -3.99
N LEU A 142 5.14 -18.79 -2.86
CA LEU A 142 4.20 -17.81 -2.35
C LEU A 142 4.91 -16.50 -1.97
N GLU A 143 6.00 -16.59 -1.20
CA GLU A 143 6.82 -15.42 -0.83
C GLU A 143 7.46 -14.76 -2.06
N VAL A 144 7.80 -15.57 -3.06
CA VAL A 144 8.28 -15.07 -4.35
C VAL A 144 7.19 -14.29 -5.09
N ALA A 145 5.95 -14.80 -5.13
CA ALA A 145 4.82 -14.11 -5.74
C ALA A 145 4.51 -12.78 -5.04
N LYS A 146 4.63 -12.73 -3.71
CA LYS A 146 4.45 -11.51 -2.91
C LYS A 146 5.42 -10.38 -3.27
N VAL A 147 6.57 -10.69 -3.87
CA VAL A 147 7.54 -9.69 -4.36
C VAL A 147 7.24 -9.27 -5.81
N TYR A 148 6.92 -10.23 -6.69
CA TYR A 148 6.73 -9.94 -8.11
C TYR A 148 5.39 -9.26 -8.43
N LEU A 149 4.31 -9.64 -7.75
CA LEU A 149 2.97 -9.07 -7.98
C LEU A 149 2.91 -7.55 -7.76
N PRO A 150 3.46 -6.97 -6.66
CA PRO A 150 3.55 -5.52 -6.51
C PRO A 150 4.36 -4.82 -7.60
N ILE A 151 5.46 -5.43 -8.05
CA ILE A 151 6.31 -4.86 -9.11
C ILE A 151 5.53 -4.79 -10.43
N LEU A 152 4.84 -5.86 -10.80
CA LEU A 152 3.97 -5.89 -11.97
C LEU A 152 2.82 -4.88 -11.85
N TYR A 153 2.22 -4.76 -10.66
CA TYR A 153 1.22 -3.73 -10.39
C TYR A 153 1.79 -2.35 -10.71
N ILE A 154 2.96 -2.00 -10.15
CA ILE A 154 3.61 -0.70 -10.36
C ILE A 154 3.80 -0.42 -11.85
N VAL A 155 4.37 -1.39 -12.59
CA VAL A 155 4.61 -1.26 -14.03
C VAL A 155 3.30 -1.03 -14.78
N PHE A 156 2.28 -1.88 -14.58
CA PHE A 156 1.00 -1.76 -15.26
C PHE A 156 0.23 -0.48 -14.91
N ARG A 157 0.32 -0.03 -13.64
CA ARG A 157 -0.37 1.18 -13.21
C ARG A 157 0.32 2.44 -13.73
N LEU A 158 1.64 2.52 -13.64
CA LEU A 158 2.38 3.75 -13.93
C LEU A 158 2.78 3.89 -15.39
N GLN A 159 3.07 2.80 -16.10
CA GLN A 159 3.45 2.86 -17.52
C GLN A 159 2.25 2.69 -18.45
N TYR A 160 1.29 1.81 -18.11
CA TYR A 160 0.17 1.47 -18.98
C TYR A 160 -1.17 2.08 -18.52
N GLY A 161 -1.21 2.78 -17.39
CA GLY A 161 -2.41 3.46 -16.90
C GLY A 161 -3.56 2.53 -16.53
N MET A 162 -3.31 1.24 -16.32
CA MET A 162 -4.36 0.25 -16.05
C MET A 162 -5.18 0.59 -14.81
N ASN A 163 -6.46 0.20 -14.82
CA ASN A 163 -7.38 0.47 -13.71
C ASN A 163 -6.88 -0.16 -12.40
N LYS A 164 -6.83 0.62 -11.32
CA LYS A 164 -6.31 0.17 -10.02
C LYS A 164 -7.11 -1.00 -9.42
N TYR A 165 -8.44 -0.99 -9.55
CA TYR A 165 -9.31 -2.04 -9.02
C TYR A 165 -9.11 -3.38 -9.74
N TYR A 166 -8.89 -3.32 -11.05
CA TYR A 166 -8.54 -4.49 -11.85
C TYR A 166 -7.22 -5.11 -11.34
N LEU A 167 -6.19 -4.26 -11.16
CA LEU A 167 -4.88 -4.72 -10.68
C LEU A 167 -4.95 -5.27 -9.24
N MET A 168 -5.67 -4.62 -8.33
CA MET A 168 -5.89 -5.14 -6.96
C MET A 168 -6.58 -6.50 -6.97
N SER A 169 -7.61 -6.66 -7.81
CA SER A 169 -8.34 -7.92 -7.94
C SER A 169 -7.44 -9.03 -8.49
N HIS A 170 -6.59 -8.73 -9.48
CA HIS A 170 -5.64 -9.69 -10.04
C HIS A 170 -4.62 -10.16 -9.01
N VAL A 171 -4.04 -9.22 -8.25
CA VAL A 171 -3.10 -9.56 -7.19
C VAL A 171 -3.74 -10.46 -6.15
N PHE A 172 -4.96 -10.12 -5.71
CA PHE A 172 -5.71 -10.93 -4.74
C PHE A 172 -5.99 -12.34 -5.26
N ILE A 173 -6.59 -12.46 -6.47
CA ILE A 173 -6.95 -13.76 -7.07
C ILE A 173 -5.72 -14.65 -7.25
N LEU A 174 -4.62 -14.11 -7.78
CA LEU A 174 -3.39 -14.89 -8.00
C LEU A 174 -2.78 -15.36 -6.68
N ASN A 175 -2.74 -14.50 -5.67
CA ASN A 175 -2.22 -14.87 -4.34
C ASN A 175 -3.08 -15.96 -3.70
N THR A 176 -4.41 -15.82 -3.72
CA THR A 176 -5.34 -16.83 -3.20
C THR A 176 -5.24 -18.15 -3.96
N TYR A 177 -5.08 -18.11 -5.29
CA TYR A 177 -4.91 -19.31 -6.12
C TYR A 177 -3.62 -20.07 -5.79
N ILE A 178 -2.49 -19.36 -5.67
CA ILE A 178 -1.20 -19.96 -5.29
C ILE A 178 -1.30 -20.59 -3.89
N HIS A 179 -1.94 -19.90 -2.95
CA HIS A 179 -2.17 -20.42 -1.59
C HIS A 179 -3.03 -21.69 -1.63
N TYR A 180 -4.16 -21.68 -2.34
CA TYR A 180 -5.06 -22.82 -2.47
C TYR A 180 -4.37 -24.05 -3.07
N ARG A 181 -3.61 -23.87 -4.16
CA ARG A 181 -2.84 -24.95 -4.80
C ARG A 181 -1.86 -25.62 -3.84
N LYS A 182 -1.26 -24.86 -2.92
CA LYS A 182 -0.29 -25.37 -1.94
C LYS A 182 -0.92 -25.94 -0.67
N ALA A 183 -2.14 -25.54 -0.35
CA ALA A 183 -2.90 -26.13 0.76
C ALA A 183 -3.48 -27.52 0.40
N LEU A 184 -3.72 -27.79 -0.88
CA LEU A 184 -4.27 -29.07 -1.38
C LEU A 184 -3.40 -30.32 -1.14
N PRO A 185 -2.05 -30.31 -1.27
CA PRO A 185 -1.22 -31.50 -1.03
C PRO A 185 -1.07 -31.94 0.44
N LEU A 186 -1.80 -31.32 1.39
CA LEU A 186 -1.79 -31.64 2.83
C LEU A 186 -3.13 -32.23 3.32
N LEU A 187 -3.97 -32.70 2.39
CA LEU A 187 -5.19 -33.50 2.60
C LEU A 187 -5.00 -34.85 1.92
#